data_AF-A0A1C5N4J1-F1
#
_entry.id   AF-A0A1C5N4J1-F1
#
_cell.length_a   1.000
_cell.length_b   1.000
_cell.length_c   1.000
_cell.angle_alpha   90.00
_cell.angle_beta   90.00
_cell.angle_gamma   90.00
#
_symmetry.space_group_name_H-M   'P 1'
#
loop_
_entity.id
_entity.type
_entity.pdbx_description
1 polymer ?
#
loop_
_entity_poly.entity_id
_entity_poly.type
_entity_poly.pdbx_seq_one_letter_code
_entity_poly.pdbx_strand_id
1 'polypeptide(L)'
;MEKKLELLERIRIVTKKTYISDLYKSIDFTCKQARRILLFSLDDYSLEEWTEAVNYISQTRQKFETKEAARDFLYVLILAKAKLYDL
;
A
#
# COMPACT_ATOMS: atom_id res chain seq x y z
N MET A 1 5.99 -2.87 -20.57
CA MET A 1 5.36 -2.16 -19.43
C MET A 1 6.32 -2.35 -18.26
N GLU A 2 6.80 -1.26 -17.64
CA GLU A 2 7.74 -1.36 -16.51
C GLU A 2 7.02 -2.05 -15.34
N LYS A 3 7.44 -3.27 -15.00
CA LYS A 3 6.92 -4.05 -13.85
C LYS A 3 6.93 -3.27 -12.53
N LYS A 4 7.73 -2.20 -12.45
CA LYS A 4 8.06 -1.48 -11.22
C LYS A 4 6.86 -0.84 -10.51
N LEU A 5 5.75 -0.59 -11.19
CA LEU A 5 4.58 0.11 -10.62
C LEU A 5 3.33 -0.76 -10.47
N GLU A 6 3.39 -2.07 -10.74
CA GLU A 6 2.18 -2.92 -10.78
C GLU A 6 1.45 -2.99 -9.44
N LEU A 7 2.18 -3.18 -8.32
CA LEU A 7 1.57 -3.18 -6.99
C LEU A 7 0.97 -1.81 -6.63
N LEU A 8 1.69 -0.72 -6.88
CA LEU A 8 1.20 0.64 -6.60
C LEU A 8 -0.08 0.96 -7.40
N GLU A 9 -0.14 0.51 -8.66
CA GLU A 9 -1.31 0.66 -9.49
C GLU A 9 -2.50 -0.16 -8.97
N ARG A 10 -2.25 -1.40 -8.52
CA ARG A 10 -3.31 -2.21 -7.89
C ARG A 10 -3.81 -1.58 -6.59
N ILE A 11 -2.93 -1.02 -5.77
CA ILE A 11 -3.30 -0.28 -4.55
C ILE A 11 -4.15 0.94 -4.93
N ARG A 12 -3.74 1.74 -5.93
CA ARG A 12 -4.50 2.88 -6.45
C ARG A 12 -5.93 2.47 -6.82
N ILE A 13 -6.09 1.37 -7.56
CA ILE A 13 -7.39 0.86 -7.98
C ILE A 13 -8.26 0.47 -6.77
N VAL A 14 -7.75 -0.35 -5.84
CA VAL A 14 -8.58 -0.83 -4.71
C VAL A 14 -8.93 0.27 -3.72
N THR A 15 -8.07 1.30 -3.62
CA THR A 15 -8.26 2.51 -2.81
C THR A 15 -9.01 3.61 -3.56
N LYS A 16 -9.42 3.37 -4.81
CA LYS A 16 -10.22 4.26 -5.65
C LYS A 16 -9.57 5.65 -5.85
N LYS A 17 -8.24 5.69 -5.93
CA LYS A 17 -7.51 6.93 -6.19
C LYS A 17 -7.42 7.21 -7.68
N THR A 18 -7.41 8.48 -8.06
CA THR A 18 -7.32 8.87 -9.47
C THR A 18 -5.90 8.62 -9.98
N TYR A 19 -4.89 9.00 -9.20
CA TYR A 19 -3.48 8.87 -9.54
C TYR A 19 -2.71 8.08 -8.47
N ILE A 20 -1.60 7.44 -8.84
CA ILE A 20 -0.67 6.80 -7.88
C ILE A 20 -0.18 7.84 -6.86
N SER A 21 0.08 9.08 -7.29
CA SER A 21 0.50 10.19 -6.43
C SER A 21 -0.53 10.59 -5.38
N ASP A 22 -1.80 10.22 -5.53
CA ASP A 22 -2.78 10.44 -4.48
C ASP A 22 -2.53 9.50 -3.29
N LEU A 23 -1.89 8.33 -3.48
CA LEU A 23 -1.70 7.35 -2.41
C LEU A 23 -0.87 7.89 -1.25
N TYR A 24 0.15 8.70 -1.51
CA TYR A 24 0.98 9.27 -0.44
C TYR A 24 0.31 10.48 0.23
N LYS A 25 -0.46 11.27 -0.53
CA LYS A 25 -1.21 12.45 -0.04
C LYS A 25 -2.49 12.07 0.69
N SER A 26 -3.02 10.88 0.42
CA SER A 26 -4.35 10.49 0.88
C SER A 26 -4.37 10.29 2.38
N ILE A 27 -5.45 10.82 2.94
CA ILE A 27 -5.82 10.80 4.34
C ILE A 27 -7.17 10.10 4.55
N ASP A 28 -7.99 10.04 3.51
CA ASP A 28 -9.33 9.47 3.40
C ASP A 28 -9.33 7.97 3.05
N PHE A 29 -8.37 7.20 3.57
CA PHE A 29 -8.46 5.74 3.43
C PHE A 29 -9.60 5.18 4.29
N THR A 30 -10.13 4.02 3.92
CA THR A 30 -11.15 3.32 4.71
C THR A 30 -10.64 1.98 5.22
N CYS A 31 -11.17 1.53 6.36
CA CYS A 31 -10.86 0.19 6.90
C CYS A 31 -11.13 -0.93 5.88
N LYS A 32 -12.16 -0.79 5.03
CA LYS A 32 -12.49 -1.76 3.97
C LYS A 32 -11.41 -1.81 2.88
N GLN A 33 -10.83 -0.67 2.51
CA GLN A 33 -9.74 -0.61 1.54
C GLN A 33 -8.47 -1.24 2.11
N ALA A 34 -8.14 -0.99 3.39
CA ALA A 34 -7.01 -1.64 4.06
C ALA A 34 -7.13 -3.17 4.01
N ARG A 35 -8.30 -3.71 4.34
CA ARG A 35 -8.56 -5.16 4.29
C ARG A 35 -8.38 -5.76 2.89
N ARG A 36 -8.64 -5.01 1.82
CA ARG A 36 -8.42 -5.51 0.45
C ARG A 36 -6.95 -5.76 0.13
N ILE A 37 -6.03 -5.02 0.75
CA ILE A 37 -4.58 -5.18 0.53
C ILE A 37 -4.07 -6.46 1.17
N LEU A 38 -4.63 -6.87 2.31
CA LEU A 38 -4.31 -8.19 2.91
C LEU A 38 -4.71 -9.36 2.01
N LEU A 39 -5.66 -9.17 1.10
CA LEU A 39 -6.12 -10.20 0.17
C LEU A 39 -5.26 -10.30 -1.09
N PHE A 40 -4.26 -9.45 -1.26
CA PHE A 40 -3.32 -9.57 -2.38
C PHE A 40 -2.43 -10.79 -2.16
N SER A 41 -2.27 -11.59 -3.21
CA SER A 41 -1.32 -12.69 -3.19
C SER A 41 0.09 -12.13 -3.05
N LEU A 42 0.88 -12.72 -2.14
CA LEU A 42 2.28 -12.37 -1.98
C LEU A 42 3.12 -12.83 -3.18
N ASP A 43 2.64 -13.82 -3.94
CA ASP A 43 3.34 -14.36 -5.11
C ASP A 43 3.20 -13.48 -6.35
N ASP A 44 2.15 -12.64 -6.40
CA ASP A 44 1.91 -11.72 -7.52
C ASP A 44 2.97 -10.61 -7.61
N TYR A 45 3.65 -10.31 -6.50
CA TYR A 45 4.56 -9.18 -6.37
C TYR A 45 5.88 -9.57 -5.72
N SER A 46 6.97 -8.96 -6.18
CA SER A 46 8.30 -9.11 -5.60
C SER A 46 8.40 -8.40 -4.23
N LEU A 47 9.40 -8.80 -3.42
CA LEU A 47 9.72 -8.09 -2.17
C LEU A 47 10.08 -6.62 -2.42
N GLU A 48 10.73 -6.34 -3.55
CA GLU A 48 11.08 -4.98 -3.97
C GLU A 48 9.83 -4.13 -4.19
N GLU A 49 8.83 -4.65 -4.89
CA GLU A 49 7.57 -3.94 -5.12
C GLU A 49 6.81 -3.66 -3.81
N TRP A 50 6.74 -4.65 -2.91
CA TRP A 50 6.12 -4.45 -1.59
C TRP A 50 6.85 -3.36 -0.78
N THR A 51 8.18 -3.39 -0.79
CA THR A 51 9.01 -2.40 -0.10
C THR A 51 8.87 -1.01 -0.72
N GLU A 52 8.84 -0.93 -2.05
CA GLU A 52 8.63 0.32 -2.79
C GLU A 52 7.25 0.89 -2.52
N ALA A 53 6.21 0.07 -2.49
CA ALA A 53 4.85 0.51 -2.18
C ALA A 53 4.74 1.10 -0.76
N VAL A 54 5.35 0.44 0.23
CA VAL A 54 5.43 0.99 1.60
C VAL A 54 6.12 2.33 1.57
N ASN A 55 7.35 2.39 1.04
CA ASN A 55 8.19 3.58 1.05
C ASN A 55 7.54 4.76 0.30
N TYR A 56 6.85 4.47 -0.80
CA TYR A 56 6.12 5.47 -1.56
C TYR A 56 4.94 6.04 -0.76
N ILE A 57 4.14 5.19 -0.10
CA ILE A 57 2.93 5.64 0.61
C ILE A 57 3.28 6.29 1.95
N SER A 58 4.28 5.79 2.66
CA SER A 58 4.74 6.35 3.93
C SER A 58 5.69 7.54 3.76
N GLN A 59 6.24 7.74 2.56
CA GLN A 59 7.34 8.68 2.30
C GLN A 59 8.55 8.41 3.22
N THR A 60 8.85 7.13 3.47
CA THR A 60 10.00 6.70 4.29
C THR A 60 10.92 5.76 3.51
N ARG A 61 12.05 5.35 4.12
CA ARG A 61 13.02 4.41 3.54
C ARG A 61 13.18 3.19 4.43
N GLN A 62 12.14 2.38 4.50
CA GLN A 62 12.13 1.11 5.19
C GLN A 62 12.71 0.01 4.30
N LYS A 63 13.26 -1.00 4.97
CA LYS A 63 13.69 -2.26 4.36
C LYS A 63 12.93 -3.38 5.06
N PHE A 64 12.52 -4.36 4.27
CA PHE A 64 11.85 -5.56 4.77
C PHE A 64 12.62 -6.78 4.29
N GLU A 65 12.70 -7.80 5.14
CA GLU A 65 13.35 -9.07 4.82
C GLU A 65 12.37 -10.04 4.14
N THR A 66 11.07 -9.89 4.38
CA THR A 66 10.02 -10.76 3.87
C THR A 66 8.85 -9.98 3.28
N LYS A 67 8.15 -10.60 2.33
CA LYS A 67 6.99 -9.95 1.65
C LYS A 67 5.83 -9.78 2.63
N GLU A 68 5.68 -10.73 3.54
CA GLU A 68 4.71 -10.75 4.63
C GLU A 68 4.87 -9.51 5.51
N ALA A 69 6.11 -9.24 5.96
CA ALA A 69 6.38 -8.08 6.82
C ALA A 69 6.07 -6.76 6.11
N ALA A 70 6.43 -6.64 4.83
CA ALA A 70 6.15 -5.45 4.03
C ALA A 70 4.63 -5.25 3.81
N ARG A 71 3.90 -6.32 3.45
CA ARG A 71 2.44 -6.27 3.27
C ARG A 71 1.72 -5.93 4.57
N ASP A 72 2.09 -6.57 5.67
CA ASP A 72 1.44 -6.38 6.97
C ASP A 72 1.70 -4.95 7.48
N PHE A 73 2.91 -4.42 7.26
CA PHE A 73 3.21 -3.02 7.53
C PHE A 73 2.35 -2.08 6.67
N LEU A 74 2.25 -2.34 5.37
CA LEU A 74 1.41 -1.54 4.46
C LEU A 74 -0.06 -1.53 4.88
N TYR A 75 -0.58 -2.69 5.29
CA TYR A 75 -1.93 -2.80 5.85
C TYR A 75 -2.11 -1.92 7.09
N VAL A 76 -1.20 -2.00 8.05
CA VAL A 76 -1.26 -1.20 9.28
C VAL A 76 -1.15 0.30 8.97
N LEU A 77 -0.27 0.69 8.05
CA LEU A 77 -0.11 2.08 7.60
C LEU A 77 -1.42 2.65 7.05
N ILE A 78 -2.08 1.91 6.15
CA ILE A 78 -3.33 2.36 5.53
C ILE A 78 -4.48 2.31 6.53
N LEU A 79 -4.52 1.33 7.43
CA LEU A 79 -5.50 1.25 8.50
C LEU A 79 -5.35 2.42 9.49
N ALA A 80 -4.12 2.79 9.85
CA ALA A 80 -3.85 3.93 10.73
C ALA A 80 -4.30 5.23 10.08
N LYS A 81 -3.97 5.43 8.79
CA LYS A 81 -4.48 6.57 8.02
C LYS A 81 -6.01 6.57 7.93
N ALA A 82 -6.67 5.41 7.82
CA ALA A 82 -8.13 5.36 7.81
C ALA A 82 -8.75 5.77 9.16
N LYS A 83 -8.21 5.24 10.28
CA LYS A 83 -8.75 5.50 11.62
C LYS A 83 -8.56 6.93 12.10
N LEU A 84 -7.52 7.62 11.64
CA LEU A 84 -7.27 9.03 11.99
C LEU A 84 -8.36 9.99 11.49
N TYR A 85 -9.19 9.56 10.54
CA TYR A 85 -10.23 10.38 9.91
C TYR A 85 -11.66 9.86 10.16
N ASP A 86 -11.80 8.80 10.96
CA ASP A 86 -13.09 8.37 11.53
C ASP A 86 -13.40 9.09 12.88
N LEU A 87 -12.56 10.07 13.29
CA LEU A 87 -12.71 10.96 14.46
C LEU A 87 -13.08 12.37 14.03
#